data_AF-A0A7J9CV83-F1
#
_entry.id   AF-A0A7J9CV83-F1
#
_cell.length_a   1.000
_cell.length_b   1.000
_cell.length_c   1.000
_cell.angle_alpha   90.00
_cell.angle_beta   90.00
_cell.angle_gamma   90.00
#
_symmetry.space_group_name_H-M   'P 1'
#
loop_
_entity.id
_entity.type
_entity.pdbx_description
1 polymer ?
#
loop_
_entity_poly.entity_id
_entity_poly.type
_entity_poly.pdbx_seq_one_letter_code
_entity_poly.pdbx_strand_id
1 'polypeptide(L)' 'MLHLLPGAKERTFKEFETLFVQAGFAAFKLICRVYNYWVIELLKNVNNSPQ' A
#
# COMPACT_ATOMS: atom_id res chain seq x y z
N MET A 1 -17.79 -2.04 -8.55
CA MET A 1 -16.74 -2.66 -9.41
C MET A 1 -16.14 -3.91 -8.77
N LEU A 2 -15.87 -3.94 -7.46
CA LEU A 2 -15.29 -5.12 -6.77
C LEU A 2 -16.02 -6.45 -7.00
N HIS A 3 -17.35 -6.45 -7.09
CA HIS A 3 -18.15 -7.67 -7.35
C HIS A 3 -17.88 -8.33 -8.71
N LEU A 4 -17.21 -7.64 -9.65
CA LEU A 4 -16.85 -8.18 -10.96
C LEU A 4 -15.49 -8.90 -10.95
N LEU A 5 -14.69 -8.72 -9.91
CA LEU A 5 -13.31 -9.21 -9.83
C LEU A 5 -13.19 -10.22 -8.68
N PRO A 6 -13.05 -11.53 -8.96
CA PRO A 6 -12.90 -12.54 -7.92
C PRO A 6 -11.75 -12.21 -6.97
N GLY A 7 -12.04 -12.12 -5.66
CA GLY A 7 -11.05 -11.82 -4.62
C GLY A 7 -10.68 -10.34 -4.45
N ALA A 8 -11.26 -9.43 -5.24
CA ALA A 8 -11.04 -8.00 -5.03
C ALA A 8 -11.75 -7.50 -3.77
N LYS A 9 -11.05 -6.68 -2.98
CA LYS A 9 -11.59 -5.99 -1.81
C LYS A 9 -10.94 -4.63 -1.62
N GLU A 10 -11.71 -3.69 -1.07
CA GLU A 10 -11.12 -2.54 -0.40
C GLU A 10 -10.34 -3.00 0.83
N ARG A 11 -9.37 -2.19 1.26
CA ARG A 11 -8.53 -2.51 2.42
C ARG A 11 -8.42 -1.31 3.35
N THR A 12 -8.30 -1.63 4.62
CA THR A 12 -7.93 -0.68 5.66
C THR A 12 -6.45 -0.31 5.56
N PHE A 13 -6.04 0.82 6.15
CA PHE A 13 -4.62 1.21 6.18
C PHE A 13 -3.74 0.17 6.86
N LYS A 14 -4.23 -0.50 7.90
CA LYS A 14 -3.48 -1.55 8.60
C LYS A 14 -3.23 -2.78 7.73
N GLU A 15 -4.21 -3.18 6.92
CA GLU A 15 -4.02 -4.27 5.96
C GLU A 15 -3.01 -3.89 4.88
N PHE A 16 -3.07 -2.65 4.39
CA PHE A 16 -2.08 -2.14 3.45
C PHE A 16 -0.66 -2.10 4.05
N GLU A 17 -0.49 -1.50 5.22
CA GLU A 17 0.79 -1.44 5.93
C GLU A 17 1.38 -2.84 6.13
N THR A 18 0.57 -3.81 6.57
CA THR A 18 1.00 -5.21 6.72
C THR A 18 1.51 -5.80 5.41
N LEU A 19 0.78 -5.60 4.30
CA LEU A 19 1.18 -6.08 2.98
C LEU A 19 2.49 -5.46 2.50
N PHE A 20 2.68 -4.16 2.72
CA PHE A 20 3.88 -3.46 2.26
C PHE A 20 5.12 -3.79 3.08
N VAL A 21 4.98 -3.95 4.39
CA VAL A 21 6.07 -4.45 5.25
C VAL A 21 6.49 -5.86 4.81
N GLN A 22 5.52 -6.75 4.56
CA GLN A 22 5.81 -8.10 4.05
C GLN A 22 6.46 -8.09 2.66
N ALA A 23 6.14 -7.12 1.82
CA ALA A 23 6.76 -6.93 0.51
C ALA A 23 8.16 -6.27 0.57
N GLY A 24 8.68 -5.94 1.76
CA GLY A 24 10.02 -5.40 1.95
C GLY A 24 10.15 -3.88 1.79
N PHE A 25 9.03 -3.15 1.80
CA PHE A 25 9.08 -1.69 1.89
C PHE A 25 9.53 -1.26 3.29
N ALA A 26 10.35 -0.21 3.34
CA ALA A 26 10.90 0.33 4.58
C ALA A 26 9.90 1.17 5.36
N ALA A 27 8.97 1.85 4.67
CA ALA A 27 7.96 2.67 5.32
C ALA A 27 6.69 2.83 4.48
N PHE A 28 5.59 3.05 5.20
CA PHE A 28 4.25 3.38 4.69
C PHE A 28 3.87 4.75 5.22
N LYS A 29 3.57 5.71 4.33
CA LYS A 29 3.16 7.07 4.72
C LYS A 29 1.83 7.43 4.08
N LEU A 30 0.88 7.85 4.90
CA LEU A 30 -0.37 8.43 4.44
C LEU A 30 -0.15 9.92 4.13
N ILE A 31 -0.32 10.34 2.88
CA ILE A 31 -0.01 11.70 2.44
C ILE A 31 -1.23 12.62 2.57
N CYS A 32 -2.30 12.28 1.86
CA CYS A 32 -3.52 13.09 1.87
C CYS A 32 -4.74 12.28 1.41
N ARG A 33 -5.91 12.90 1.59
CA ARG A 33 -7.18 12.44 1.03
C ARG A 33 -7.66 13.45 0.00
N VAL A 34 -8.06 12.96 -1.17
CA VAL A 34 -8.73 13.78 -2.19
C VAL A 34 -10.03 13.08 -2.56
N TYR A 35 -11.17 13.70 -2.21
CA TYR A 35 -12.49 13.07 -2.25
C TYR A 35 -12.53 11.73 -1.47
N ASN A 36 -12.73 10.62 -2.17
CA ASN A 36 -12.78 9.27 -1.59
C ASN A 36 -11.50 8.48 -1.82
N TYR A 37 -10.46 9.11 -2.36
CA TYR A 37 -9.18 8.48 -2.64
C TYR A 37 -8.12 8.89 -1.61
N TRP A 38 -7.26 7.94 -1.28
CA TRP A 38 -6.13 8.12 -0.39
C TRP A 38 -4.83 8.04 -1.19
N VAL A 39 -3.95 9.00 -0.96
CA VAL A 39 -2.58 8.98 -1.50
C VAL A 39 -1.66 8.41 -0.44
N ILE A 40 -0.98 7.32 -0.79
CA ILE A 40 -0.09 6.57 0.09
C ILE A 40 1.27 6.48 -0.59
N GLU A 41 2.33 6.85 0.13
CA GLU A 41 3.72 6.72 -0.31
C GLU A 41 4.37 5.50 0.35
N LEU A 42 5.07 4.70 -0.47
CA LEU A 42 5.82 3.53 -0.03
C LEU A 42 7.31 3.75 -0.28
N LEU A 43 8.10 3.71 0.78
CA LEU A 43 9.54 3.93 0.67
C LEU A 43 10.24 2.58 0.49
N LYS A 44 10.96 2.42 -0.62
CA LYS A 44 11.81 1.25 -0.84
C LYS A 44 13.04 1.32 0.05
N ASN A 45 13.46 0.19 0.63
CA ASN A 45 14.74 0.11 1.30
C ASN A 45 15.87 0.14 0.25
N VAL A 46 16.69 1.19 0.23
CA VAL A 46 17.80 1.36 -0.72
C VAL A 46 18.86 0.25 -0.54
N ASN A 47 19.01 -0.26 0.68
CA ASN A 47 20.00 -1.30 1.01
C ASN A 47 19.61 -2.71 0.51
N ASN A 48 18.36 -2.91 0.07
CA ASN A 48 17.85 -4.18 -0.49
C ASN A 48 17.51 -4.07 -1.98
N SER A 49 18.04 -3.05 -2.67
CA SER A 49 17.90 -2.97 -4.12
C SER A 49 18.92 -3.92 -4.79
N PRO A 50 18.50 -4.87 -5.65
CA PRO A 50 19.45 -5.59 -6.47
C PRO A 50 20.13 -4.55 -7.37
N GLN A 51 21.47 -4.53 -7.34
CA GLN A 51 22.27 -3.81 -8.33
C GLN A 51 22.06 -4.40 -9.72
#